data_AF-A0A6V8PMP8-F1
#
_entry.id   AF-A0A6V8PMP8-F1
#
_cell.length_a   1.000
_cell.length_b   1.000
_cell.length_c   1.000
_cell.angle_alpha   90.00
_cell.angle_beta   90.00
_cell.angle_gamma   90.00
#
_symmetry.space_group_name_H-M   'P 1'
#
loop_
_entity.id
_entity.type
_entity.pdbx_description
1 polymer ?
#
loop_
_entity_poly.entity_id
_entity_poly.type
_entity_poly.pdbx_seq_one_letter_code
_entity_poly.pdbx_strand_id
1 'polypeptide(L)'
;VQAGVVHRQEPAGGSDIPTSTKIKLFYNQAQEGPPQPVVTLPDVVGMPWDQANHILVVGNGLVNVKRIAEPNPAVPAGVVHRQEPAGGWRVTLDQEVRIYYNP
;
A
#
# COMPACT_ATOMS: atom_id res chain seq x y z
N VAL A 1 12.95 -19.42 -20.27
CA VAL A 1 12.14 -19.00 -19.10
C VAL A 1 10.97 -18.17 -19.61
N GLN A 2 9.75 -18.64 -19.36
CA GLN A 2 8.46 -18.03 -19.70
C GLN A 2 7.74 -17.89 -18.33
N ALA A 3 7.03 -16.82 -17.94
CA ALA A 3 6.47 -15.62 -18.58
C ALA A 3 6.93 -14.35 -17.80
N GLY A 4 7.09 -13.14 -18.36
CA GLY A 4 6.22 -12.36 -19.26
C GLY A 4 5.34 -11.44 -18.38
N VAL A 5 5.48 -10.11 -18.29
CA VAL A 5 5.84 -9.09 -19.28
C VAL A 5 6.42 -7.84 -18.58
N VAL A 6 7.48 -7.28 -19.15
CA VAL A 6 8.13 -6.00 -18.80
C VAL A 6 7.24 -4.83 -19.25
N HIS A 7 6.96 -3.84 -18.39
CA HIS A 7 6.13 -2.67 -18.73
C HIS A 7 6.90 -1.35 -18.85
N ARG A 8 8.18 -1.43 -19.29
CA ARG A 8 9.03 -0.33 -19.77
C ARG A 8 10.11 0.13 -18.79
N GLN A 9 11.28 0.38 -19.40
CA GLN A 9 12.52 0.95 -18.89
C GLN A 9 12.86 2.12 -19.81
N GLU A 10 13.46 3.21 -19.29
CA GLU A 10 14.35 4.06 -20.10
C GLU A 10 15.53 4.63 -19.31
N PRO A 11 16.73 4.74 -19.95
CA PRO A 11 16.94 4.53 -21.39
C PRO A 11 17.24 3.08 -21.80
N ALA A 12 17.01 2.81 -23.09
CA ALA A 12 17.18 1.53 -23.77
C ALA A 12 18.65 1.05 -23.81
N GLY A 13 18.84 -0.26 -23.81
CA GLY A 13 20.14 -0.90 -23.84
C GLY A 13 20.90 -0.68 -25.15
N GLY A 14 22.20 -0.39 -25.02
CA GLY A 14 23.14 -0.34 -26.14
C GLY A 14 24.32 0.63 -25.92
N SER A 15 25.28 0.27 -25.07
CA SER A 15 26.70 0.70 -25.20
C SER A 15 27.59 0.11 -24.11
N ASP A 16 28.67 -0.57 -24.53
CA ASP A 16 29.73 -1.20 -23.73
C ASP A 16 30.41 -0.26 -22.73
N ILE A 17 30.70 -0.76 -21.51
CA ILE A 17 31.64 -0.10 -20.60
C ILE A 17 32.57 -1.14 -19.91
N PRO A 18 33.89 -0.92 -19.85
CA PRO A 18 34.89 -1.92 -19.45
C PRO A 18 35.11 -2.00 -17.93
N THR A 19 35.71 -3.12 -17.52
CA THR A 19 36.06 -3.61 -16.18
C THR A 19 36.55 -2.57 -15.17
N SER A 20 36.05 -2.69 -13.93
CA SER A 20 36.50 -2.04 -12.69
C SER A 20 36.08 -0.58 -12.45
N THR A 21 34.78 -0.31 -12.38
CA THR A 21 34.29 0.90 -11.71
C THR A 21 33.07 0.55 -10.86
N LYS A 22 33.04 1.05 -9.62
CA LYS A 22 31.89 0.91 -8.72
C LYS A 22 30.65 1.46 -9.43
N ILE A 23 29.71 0.58 -9.76
CA ILE A 23 28.51 0.94 -10.51
C ILE A 23 27.64 1.82 -9.60
N LYS A 24 27.48 3.10 -9.97
CA LYS A 24 26.45 3.99 -9.41
C LYS A 24 25.20 3.87 -10.28
N LEU A 25 24.18 3.22 -9.73
CA LEU A 25 22.85 3.14 -10.31
C LEU A 25 22.06 4.37 -9.86
N PHE A 26 21.52 5.15 -10.80
CA PHE A 26 20.54 6.18 -10.46
C PHE A 26 19.17 5.51 -10.23
N TYR A 27 19.05 4.89 -9.04
CA TYR A 27 17.82 4.67 -8.30
C TYR A 27 17.63 5.92 -7.42
N ASN A 28 16.40 6.42 -7.27
CA ASN A 28 16.14 7.47 -6.28
C ASN A 28 16.48 6.89 -4.90
N GLN A 29 17.63 7.27 -4.35
CA GLN A 29 18.10 6.78 -3.05
C GLN A 29 17.11 7.21 -1.95
N ALA A 30 16.19 6.33 -1.58
CA ALA A 30 15.60 6.32 -0.25
C ALA A 30 16.16 5.09 0.47
N GLN A 31 17.29 5.32 1.14
CA GLN A 31 17.76 4.65 2.35
C GLN A 31 17.65 3.11 2.36
N GLU A 32 18.78 2.41 2.20
CA GLU A 32 18.92 1.01 2.67
C GLU A 32 18.86 0.99 4.21
N GLY A 33 17.72 1.37 4.77
CA GLY A 33 17.30 0.93 6.09
C GLY A 33 16.92 -0.55 6.01
N PRO A 34 16.81 -1.25 7.16
CA PRO A 34 16.27 -2.60 7.18
C PRO A 34 14.91 -2.62 6.45
N PRO A 35 14.55 -3.74 5.79
CA PRO A 35 13.27 -3.85 5.10
C PRO A 35 12.14 -3.44 6.05
N GLN A 36 11.35 -2.46 5.63
CA GLN A 36 10.21 -1.97 6.38
C GLN A 36 9.25 -3.14 6.66
N PRO A 37 8.77 -3.34 7.90
CA PRO A 37 7.82 -4.38 8.20
C PRO A 37 6.54 -4.15 7.37
N VAL A 38 6.14 -5.19 6.64
CA VAL A 38 4.90 -5.20 5.87
C VAL A 38 3.89 -6.13 6.52
N VAL A 39 2.62 -5.75 6.48
CA VAL A 39 1.49 -6.55 6.96
C VAL A 39 0.50 -6.77 5.84
N THR A 40 -0.27 -7.85 5.94
CA THR A 40 -1.44 -8.06 5.07
C THR A 40 -2.57 -7.16 5.57
N LEU A 41 -3.05 -6.26 4.72
CA LEU A 41 -4.16 -5.36 5.03
C LEU A 41 -5.46 -6.18 5.19
N PRO A 42 -6.15 -6.11 6.34
CA PRO A 42 -7.44 -6.76 6.52
C PRO A 42 -8.49 -6.14 5.61
N ASP A 43 -9.48 -6.96 5.24
CA ASP A 43 -10.72 -6.45 4.67
C ASP A 43 -11.68 -6.08 5.80
N VAL A 44 -12.07 -4.82 5.86
CA VAL A 44 -12.97 -4.24 6.87
C VAL A 44 -14.25 -3.69 6.26
N VAL A 45 -14.49 -3.92 4.97
CA VAL A 45 -15.75 -3.54 4.31
C VAL A 45 -16.92 -4.27 4.96
N GLY A 46 -17.99 -3.54 5.24
CA GLY A 46 -19.18 -4.03 5.95
C GLY A 46 -19.09 -3.95 7.48
N MET A 47 -17.95 -3.55 8.05
CA MET A 47 -17.82 -3.37 9.49
C MET A 47 -18.18 -1.94 9.94
N PRO A 48 -18.65 -1.75 11.18
CA PRO A 48 -18.68 -0.43 11.80
C PRO A 48 -17.29 0.21 11.84
N TRP A 49 -17.21 1.53 11.63
CA TRP A 49 -15.94 2.27 11.63
C TRP A 49 -15.08 1.97 12.87
N ASP A 50 -15.66 1.99 14.07
CA ASP A 50 -14.89 1.81 15.30
C ASP A 50 -14.23 0.41 15.37
N GLN A 51 -14.94 -0.61 14.90
CA GLN A 51 -14.42 -1.98 14.80
C GLN A 51 -13.33 -2.08 13.72
N ALA A 52 -13.58 -1.51 12.55
CA ALA A 52 -12.61 -1.46 11.45
C ALA A 52 -11.31 -0.78 11.89
N ASN A 53 -11.42 0.40 12.52
CA ASN A 53 -10.27 1.15 13.02
C ASN A 53 -9.49 0.38 14.11
N HIS A 54 -10.20 -0.29 15.03
CA HIS A 54 -9.56 -1.12 16.04
C HIS A 54 -8.73 -2.26 15.41
N ILE A 55 -9.30 -2.98 14.43
CA ILE A 55 -8.60 -4.06 13.73
C ILE A 55 -7.36 -3.53 12.99
N LEU A 56 -7.50 -2.41 12.27
CA LEU A 56 -6.42 -1.85 11.47
C LEU A 56 -5.26 -1.33 12.35
N VAL A 57 -5.58 -0.57 13.40
CA VAL A 57 -4.57 0.10 14.24
C VAL A 57 -4.05 -0.84 15.33
N VAL A 58 -4.93 -1.45 16.12
CA VAL A 58 -4.53 -2.29 17.27
C VAL A 58 -4.21 -3.71 16.83
N GLY A 59 -5.02 -4.28 15.93
CA GLY A 59 -4.80 -5.65 15.43
C GLY A 59 -3.60 -5.76 14.48
N ASN A 60 -3.40 -4.77 13.62
CA ASN A 60 -2.41 -4.83 12.54
C ASN A 60 -1.27 -3.81 12.64
N GLY A 61 -1.29 -2.91 13.64
CA GLY A 61 -0.22 -1.95 13.87
C GLY A 61 -0.12 -0.85 12.81
N LEU A 62 -1.17 -0.63 12.01
CA LEU A 62 -1.17 0.44 11.02
C LEU A 62 -1.25 1.79 11.74
N VAL A 63 -0.31 2.68 11.43
CA VAL A 63 -0.20 3.98 12.10
C VAL A 63 -0.82 5.12 11.29
N ASN A 64 -1.19 4.87 10.03
CA ASN A 64 -1.67 5.89 9.10
C ASN A 64 -3.03 5.51 8.47
N VAL A 65 -4.06 5.39 9.30
CA VAL A 65 -5.44 5.12 8.87
C VAL A 65 -6.22 6.43 8.79
N LYS A 66 -6.74 6.78 7.60
CA LYS A 66 -7.59 7.95 7.37
C LYS A 66 -9.05 7.57 7.28
N ARG A 67 -9.87 8.15 8.15
CA ARG A 67 -11.34 8.06 8.10
C ARG A 67 -11.89 9.10 7.12
N ILE A 68 -12.68 8.67 6.14
CA ILE A 68 -13.29 9.54 5.13
C ILE A 68 -14.80 9.35 5.14
N ALA A 69 -15.55 10.43 5.34
CA ALA A 69 -17.01 10.39 5.23
C ALA A 69 -17.42 10.39 3.75
N GLU A 70 -18.21 9.39 3.34
CA GLU A 70 -18.71 9.24 1.97
C GLU A 70 -20.18 8.79 2.05
N PRO A 71 -21.15 9.71 1.91
CA PRO A 71 -22.58 9.39 1.98
C PRO A 71 -22.98 8.28 1.02
N ASN A 72 -23.64 7.26 1.54
CA ASN A 72 -24.10 6.12 0.76
C ASN A 72 -25.46 5.62 1.28
N PRO A 73 -26.58 5.87 0.56
CA PRO A 73 -27.92 5.47 1.02
C PRO A 73 -28.15 3.95 1.03
N ALA A 74 -27.29 3.17 0.37
CA ALA A 74 -27.39 1.71 0.35
C ALA A 74 -26.67 1.03 1.52
N VAL A 75 -25.96 1.79 2.36
CA VAL A 75 -25.14 1.28 3.46
C VAL A 75 -25.58 1.92 4.78
N PRO A 76 -25.70 1.18 5.89
CA PRO A 76 -26.07 1.78 7.17
C PRO A 76 -25.10 2.88 7.62
N ALA A 77 -25.60 3.88 8.34
CA ALA A 77 -24.76 4.92 8.93
C ALA A 77 -23.71 4.31 9.88
N GLY A 78 -22.50 4.87 9.86
CA GLY A 78 -21.34 4.38 10.61
C GLY A 78 -20.61 3.18 10.01
N VAL A 79 -21.10 2.58 8.92
CA VAL A 79 -20.52 1.37 8.32
C VAL A 79 -19.55 1.71 7.19
N VAL A 80 -18.42 1.01 7.16
CA VAL A 80 -17.42 1.08 6.08
C VAL A 80 -17.97 0.38 4.84
N HIS A 81 -17.94 1.06 3.71
CA HIS A 81 -18.34 0.47 2.41
C HIS A 81 -17.21 0.44 1.40
N ARG A 82 -16.08 1.09 1.68
CA ARG A 82 -14.91 1.06 0.81
C ARG A 82 -13.62 1.29 1.59
N GLN A 83 -12.56 0.63 1.15
CA GLN A 83 -11.20 0.86 1.64
C GLN A 83 -10.22 0.97 0.48
N GLU A 84 -9.14 1.71 0.69
CA GLU A 84 -8.05 1.87 -0.26
C GLU A 84 -6.70 1.94 0.48
N PRO A 85 -5.76 1.01 0.22
CA PRO A 85 -5.86 -0.14 -0.69
C PRO A 85 -6.94 -1.16 -0.29
N ALA A 86 -7.28 -2.05 -1.24
CA ALA A 86 -8.19 -3.16 -0.98
C ALA A 86 -7.60 -4.16 0.04
N GLY A 87 -8.46 -4.89 0.73
CA GLY A 87 -8.03 -5.96 1.64
C GLY A 87 -7.20 -7.02 0.91
N GLY A 88 -6.33 -7.71 1.64
CA GLY A 88 -5.42 -8.73 1.13
C GLY A 88 -4.12 -8.20 0.51
N TRP A 89 -3.99 -6.89 0.31
CA TRP A 89 -2.74 -6.27 -0.15
C TRP A 89 -1.68 -6.23 0.95
N ARG A 90 -0.40 -6.31 0.56
CA ARG A 90 0.72 -6.08 1.48
C ARG A 90 1.03 -4.59 1.53
N VAL A 91 1.01 -4.02 2.73
CA VAL A 91 1.26 -2.59 2.97
C VAL A 91 2.33 -2.42 4.04
N THR A 92 3.11 -1.35 3.99
CA THR A 92 3.97 -0.94 5.11
C THR A 92 3.10 -0.34 6.22
N LEU A 93 3.60 -0.35 7.46
CA LEU A 93 2.83 0.13 8.62
C LEU A 93 2.47 1.63 8.54
N ASP A 94 3.30 2.42 7.85
CA ASP A 94 3.16 3.86 7.64
C ASP A 94 2.39 4.23 6.36
N GLN A 95 2.08 3.24 5.51
CA GLN A 95 1.32 3.48 4.29
C GLN A 95 -0.06 4.04 4.64
N GLU A 96 -0.47 5.08 3.92
CA GLU A 96 -1.82 5.65 4.07
C GLU A 96 -2.87 4.62 3.64
N VAL A 97 -3.76 4.29 4.57
CA VAL A 97 -4.95 3.46 4.33
C VAL A 97 -6.17 4.34 4.52
N ARG A 98 -6.93 4.54 3.44
CA ARG A 98 -8.17 5.33 3.44
C ARG A 98 -9.36 4.41 3.64
N ILE A 99 -10.19 4.73 4.62
CA ILE A 99 -11.39 3.99 4.96
C ILE A 99 -12.58 4.92 4.81
N TYR A 100 -13.51 4.54 3.94
CA TYR A 100 -14.70 5.30 3.59
C TYR A 100 -15.90 4.69 4.30
N TYR A 101 -16.58 5.51 5.09
CA TYR A 101 -17.77 5.10 5.83
C TYR A 101 -18.96 5.98 5.45
N ASN A 102 -20.16 5.43 5.52
CA ASN A 102 -21.36 6.24 5.45
C ASN A 102 -21.51 7.03 6.76
N PRO A 103 -21.47 8.37 6.75
CA PRO A 103 -21.61 9.18 7.95
C PRO A 103 -22.93 8.96 8.70
#